data_AF-A0A518HCY7-F1
#
_entry.id   AF-A0A518HCY7-F1
#
_cell.length_a   1.000
_cell.length_b   1.000
_cell.length_c   1.000
_cell.angle_alpha   90.00
_cell.angle_beta   90.00
_cell.angle_gamma   90.00
#
_symmetry.space_group_name_H-M   'P 1'
#
loop_
_entity.id
_entity.type
_entity.pdbx_description
1 polymer ?
#
loop_
_entity_poly.entity_id
_entity_poly.type
_entity_poly.pdbx_seq_one_letter_code
_entity_poly.pdbx_strand_id
1 'polypeptide(L)'
;MPGPPLFDFGPDPDDETEAAVGLPPGPPMLAVSELTALIKEVVETGFADVGVFGEISNLSRPRSGHVYFDIKDEGARIRAILWRGQAARVPFELENGLAVRAWGGLDVYPPQGAYQLIVRKVEPEGIGPLELAFRQLCDRLRAEGLFDPGRKRPLPPFPSRIVVVSSPTGAAVRDILTITARRWPAAEILIAPAKAQGQGAAGEVAAAIELANRVEGVDLVLVARGGGSLEDLWAFNEEVVARAIVASRVPVVSGVGHETDLTIADLAADARGPTPSGAAELAVPDAREILARLDADASRMGRALTTRAADARARVESLADRADLAVSRLLDRRRDRLAAIAAQLDALSPLAVLSRGYSLTQRADDSRIVRAREDARPGTLIRTRLATGSVLSRVEPDAESLPEPPTPAEPADPPRPSRLDRRPAPGAAAPGPTDRPRKPRAPSGGAGPSRTDPERS
;
A
#
# COMPACT_ATOMS: atom_id res chain seq x y z
N MET A 1 -81.94 -70.45 -77.36
CA MET A 1 -83.04 -70.51 -78.36
C MET A 1 -84.01 -69.39 -78.06
N PRO A 2 -84.43 -68.56 -79.03
CA PRO A 2 -83.80 -68.17 -80.31
C PRO A 2 -83.07 -66.80 -80.14
N GLY A 3 -82.52 -66.10 -81.13
CA GLY A 3 -82.25 -66.33 -82.56
C GLY A 3 -81.45 -65.13 -83.14
N PRO A 4 -80.75 -65.26 -84.30
CA PRO A 4 -79.87 -64.23 -84.89
C PRO A 4 -80.54 -63.55 -86.12
N PRO A 5 -79.80 -62.99 -87.12
CA PRO A 5 -78.86 -61.87 -87.15
C PRO A 5 -79.32 -60.78 -88.16
N LEU A 6 -78.52 -59.72 -88.45
CA LEU A 6 -78.51 -59.08 -89.79
C LEU A 6 -77.26 -58.21 -90.06
N PHE A 7 -76.53 -58.60 -91.12
CA PHE A 7 -75.64 -57.87 -92.06
C PHE A 7 -75.11 -56.46 -91.68
N ASP A 8 -73.79 -56.19 -91.68
CA ASP A 8 -72.82 -56.21 -92.79
C ASP A 8 -73.07 -55.13 -93.86
N PHE A 9 -72.14 -54.17 -93.96
CA PHE A 9 -71.66 -53.51 -95.19
C PHE A 9 -70.42 -52.67 -94.87
N GLY A 10 -69.24 -53.11 -95.31
CA GLY A 10 -68.25 -52.21 -95.93
C GLY A 10 -68.48 -52.19 -97.46
N PRO A 11 -67.67 -51.49 -98.28
CA PRO A 11 -66.42 -50.77 -97.99
C PRO A 11 -66.67 -49.23 -98.02
N ASP A 12 -65.81 -48.28 -98.39
CA ASP A 12 -64.45 -48.18 -98.95
C ASP A 12 -63.76 -46.86 -98.43
N PRO A 13 -62.50 -46.52 -98.78
CA PRO A 13 -61.76 -45.39 -98.20
C PRO A 13 -61.87 -44.06 -99.00
N ASP A 14 -61.11 -43.07 -98.50
CA ASP A 14 -60.79 -41.77 -99.10
C ASP A 14 -61.95 -40.76 -99.19
N ASP A 15 -61.96 -39.75 -98.29
CA ASP A 15 -61.58 -38.40 -98.75
C ASP A 15 -61.22 -37.40 -97.62
N GLU A 16 -60.46 -36.38 -98.03
CA GLU A 16 -60.35 -35.02 -97.47
C GLU A 16 -59.97 -34.80 -95.98
N THR A 17 -58.66 -34.76 -95.78
CA THR A 17 -57.86 -33.82 -94.96
C THR A 17 -58.54 -32.49 -94.52
N GLU A 18 -59.39 -32.50 -93.49
CA GLU A 18 -59.71 -31.25 -92.75
C GLU A 18 -58.62 -30.92 -91.72
N ALA A 19 -57.75 -29.99 -92.09
CA ALA A 19 -56.76 -29.40 -91.20
C ALA A 19 -57.41 -28.45 -90.18
N ALA A 20 -57.97 -28.99 -89.11
CA ALA A 20 -58.37 -28.21 -87.95
C ALA A 20 -57.12 -27.56 -87.31
N VAL A 21 -56.93 -26.26 -87.58
CA VAL A 21 -55.84 -25.44 -87.02
C VAL A 21 -56.01 -25.33 -85.50
N GLY A 22 -55.40 -26.27 -84.79
CA GLY A 22 -55.29 -26.19 -83.34
C GLY A 22 -54.52 -24.93 -82.95
N LEU A 23 -55.06 -24.15 -82.01
CA LEU A 23 -54.27 -23.12 -81.34
C LEU A 23 -52.98 -23.77 -80.79
N PRO A 24 -51.84 -23.06 -80.79
CA PRO A 24 -50.66 -23.54 -80.09
C PRO A 24 -51.07 -23.85 -78.64
N PRO A 25 -50.62 -24.98 -78.06
CA PRO A 25 -51.01 -25.34 -76.70
C PRO A 25 -50.63 -24.19 -75.77
N GLY A 26 -51.64 -23.64 -75.09
CA GLY A 26 -51.41 -22.62 -74.06
C GLY A 26 -50.49 -23.16 -72.97
N PRO A 27 -49.85 -22.29 -72.18
CA PRO A 27 -48.99 -22.73 -71.08
C PRO A 27 -49.76 -23.73 -70.18
N PRO A 28 -49.12 -24.84 -69.76
CA PRO A 28 -49.81 -25.91 -69.05
C PRO A 28 -50.47 -25.38 -67.77
N MET A 29 -51.76 -25.67 -67.59
CA MET A 29 -52.48 -25.31 -66.38
C MET A 29 -52.10 -26.27 -65.25
N LEU A 30 -51.54 -25.70 -64.19
CA LEU A 30 -51.10 -26.42 -62.98
C LEU A 30 -52.00 -26.06 -61.80
N ALA A 31 -52.24 -27.01 -60.90
CA ALA A 31 -52.82 -26.71 -59.60
C ALA A 31 -51.85 -25.83 -58.78
N VAL A 32 -52.38 -24.99 -57.88
CA VAL A 32 -51.56 -24.09 -57.04
C VAL A 32 -50.54 -24.88 -56.21
N SER A 33 -50.89 -26.09 -55.76
CA SER A 33 -49.98 -27.01 -55.08
C SER A 33 -48.84 -27.54 -55.97
N GLU A 34 -49.12 -27.82 -57.24
CA GLU A 34 -48.12 -28.30 -58.21
C GLU A 34 -47.15 -27.17 -58.58
N LEU A 35 -47.68 -25.97 -58.85
CA LEU A 35 -46.87 -24.78 -59.08
C LEU A 35 -45.99 -24.44 -57.86
N THR A 36 -46.54 -24.54 -56.64
CA THR A 36 -45.76 -24.30 -55.41
C THR A 36 -44.67 -25.36 -55.20
N ALA A 37 -44.92 -26.62 -55.56
CA ALA A 37 -43.92 -27.68 -55.51
C ALA A 37 -42.78 -27.44 -56.51
N LEU A 38 -43.09 -27.02 -57.75
CA LEU A 38 -42.08 -26.66 -58.75
C LEU A 38 -41.26 -25.43 -58.33
N ILE A 39 -41.90 -24.40 -57.77
CA ILE A 39 -41.20 -23.23 -57.22
C ILE A 39 -40.26 -23.67 -56.08
N LYS A 40 -40.73 -24.54 -55.18
CA LYS A 40 -39.92 -25.08 -54.09
C LYS A 40 -38.69 -25.82 -54.60
N GLU A 41 -38.85 -26.73 -55.56
CA GLU A 41 -37.74 -27.50 -56.15
C GLU A 41 -36.69 -26.58 -56.81
N VAL A 42 -37.13 -25.57 -57.57
CA VAL A 42 -36.22 -24.61 -58.21
C VAL A 42 -35.49 -23.74 -57.18
N VAL A 43 -36.19 -23.27 -56.13
CA VAL A 43 -35.63 -22.41 -55.08
C VAL A 43 -34.64 -23.19 -54.20
N GLU A 44 -35.01 -24.38 -53.73
CA GLU A 44 -34.13 -25.23 -52.90
C GLU A 44 -32.88 -25.68 -53.66
N THR A 45 -33.03 -26.04 -54.94
CA THR A 45 -31.89 -26.46 -55.78
C THR A 45 -30.99 -25.28 -56.15
N GLY A 46 -31.57 -24.15 -56.55
CA GLY A 46 -30.83 -22.95 -56.96
C GLY A 46 -30.13 -22.22 -55.81
N PHE A 47 -30.65 -22.35 -54.59
CA PHE A 47 -30.17 -21.62 -53.41
C PHE A 47 -29.98 -22.52 -52.18
N ALA A 48 -29.40 -23.71 -52.40
CA ALA A 48 -29.04 -24.65 -51.33
C ALA A 48 -28.02 -24.11 -50.32
N ASP A 49 -27.21 -23.12 -50.72
CA ASP A 49 -26.36 -22.32 -49.83
C ASP A 49 -26.28 -20.88 -50.34
N VAL A 50 -26.83 -19.94 -49.57
CA VAL A 50 -26.80 -18.50 -49.85
C VAL A 50 -26.43 -17.73 -48.59
N GLY A 51 -25.62 -16.68 -48.76
CA GLY A 51 -25.33 -15.70 -47.73
C GLY A 51 -26.16 -14.43 -47.96
N VAL A 52 -26.82 -13.95 -46.92
CA VAL A 52 -27.53 -12.65 -46.90
C VAL A 52 -26.98 -11.77 -45.79
N PHE A 53 -27.06 -10.46 -45.97
CA PHE A 53 -26.75 -9.46 -44.95
C PHE A 53 -27.98 -8.57 -44.71
N GLY A 54 -28.09 -7.98 -43.52
CA GLY A 54 -29.19 -7.08 -43.18
C GLY A 54 -29.43 -6.98 -41.67
N GLU A 55 -30.42 -6.18 -41.29
CA GLU A 55 -30.79 -5.95 -39.90
C GLU A 55 -31.86 -6.97 -39.44
N ILE A 56 -31.69 -7.53 -38.24
CA ILE A 56 -32.70 -8.38 -37.60
C ILE A 56 -33.91 -7.56 -37.17
N SER A 57 -35.09 -8.04 -37.52
CA SER A 57 -36.39 -7.52 -37.06
C SER A 57 -37.36 -8.66 -36.76
N ASN A 58 -38.49 -8.37 -36.10
CA ASN A 58 -39.54 -9.33 -35.75
C ASN A 58 -39.04 -10.61 -35.02
N LEU A 59 -37.95 -10.49 -34.24
CA LEU A 59 -37.34 -11.61 -33.52
C LEU A 59 -38.31 -12.25 -32.51
N SER A 60 -38.46 -13.57 -32.61
CA SER A 60 -39.34 -14.39 -31.78
C SER A 60 -38.65 -15.70 -31.35
N ARG A 61 -38.83 -16.07 -30.08
CA ARG A 61 -38.21 -17.23 -29.42
C ARG A 61 -39.25 -18.11 -28.71
N PRO A 62 -40.00 -18.97 -29.43
CA PRO A 62 -40.99 -19.87 -28.83
C PRO A 62 -40.36 -20.94 -27.91
N ARG A 63 -41.18 -21.58 -27.06
CA ARG A 63 -40.77 -22.66 -26.14
C ARG A 63 -40.14 -23.90 -26.81
N SER A 64 -40.25 -24.05 -28.13
CA SER A 64 -39.53 -25.09 -28.90
C SER A 64 -38.01 -24.87 -28.98
N GLY A 65 -37.52 -23.67 -28.63
CA GLY A 65 -36.12 -23.30 -28.74
C GLY A 65 -35.66 -23.06 -30.19
N HIS A 66 -36.57 -22.90 -31.13
CA HIS A 66 -36.28 -22.36 -32.46
C HIS A 66 -36.33 -20.84 -32.40
N VAL A 67 -35.52 -20.16 -33.23
CA VAL A 67 -35.54 -18.70 -33.33
C VAL A 67 -36.04 -18.32 -34.71
N TYR A 68 -37.06 -17.46 -34.74
CA TYR A 68 -37.66 -16.91 -35.95
C TYR A 68 -37.38 -15.41 -35.98
N PHE A 69 -36.98 -14.87 -37.12
CA PHE A 69 -36.75 -13.44 -37.30
C PHE A 69 -36.89 -13.07 -38.78
N ASP A 70 -37.09 -11.80 -39.08
CA ASP A 70 -36.97 -11.27 -40.44
C ASP A 70 -35.59 -10.61 -40.57
N ILE A 71 -34.85 -10.92 -41.63
CA ILE A 71 -33.67 -10.14 -42.05
C ILE A 71 -34.17 -9.14 -43.09
N LYS A 72 -33.92 -7.84 -42.86
CA LYS A 72 -34.35 -6.75 -43.75
C LYS A 72 -33.17 -5.89 -44.23
N ASP A 73 -33.33 -5.31 -45.41
CA ASP A 73 -32.54 -4.20 -45.92
C ASP A 73 -33.47 -3.01 -46.25
N GLU A 74 -33.02 -2.04 -47.05
CA GLU A 74 -33.84 -0.87 -47.44
C GLU A 74 -34.99 -1.19 -48.40
N GLY A 75 -34.91 -2.29 -49.17
CA GLY A 75 -35.86 -2.63 -50.23
C GLY A 75 -36.63 -3.94 -50.03
N ALA A 76 -36.14 -4.85 -49.18
CA ALA A 76 -36.67 -6.19 -49.01
C ALA A 76 -36.59 -6.69 -47.55
N ARG A 77 -37.35 -7.76 -47.29
CA ARG A 77 -37.19 -8.60 -46.10
C ARG A 77 -37.36 -10.07 -46.45
N ILE A 78 -36.66 -10.93 -45.73
CA ILE A 78 -36.80 -12.39 -45.81
C ILE A 78 -36.99 -12.96 -44.41
N ARG A 79 -37.94 -13.89 -44.27
CA ARG A 79 -38.13 -14.61 -43.01
C ARG A 79 -37.04 -15.66 -42.85
N ALA A 80 -36.36 -15.64 -41.72
CA ALA A 80 -35.27 -16.53 -41.35
C ALA A 80 -35.68 -17.45 -40.19
N ILE A 81 -35.22 -18.70 -40.24
CA ILE A 81 -35.40 -19.71 -39.19
C ILE A 81 -34.05 -20.26 -38.78
N LEU A 82 -33.77 -20.22 -37.48
CA LEU A 82 -32.60 -20.83 -36.87
C LEU A 82 -33.06 -21.95 -35.94
N TRP A 83 -32.89 -23.20 -36.38
CA TRP A 83 -33.30 -24.39 -35.63
C TRP A 83 -32.55 -24.55 -34.31
N ARG A 84 -33.17 -25.21 -33.32
CA ARG A 84 -32.65 -25.29 -31.93
C ARG A 84 -31.18 -25.69 -31.82
N GLY A 85 -30.75 -26.65 -32.64
CA GLY A 85 -29.36 -27.14 -32.66
C GLY A 85 -28.34 -26.14 -33.20
N GLN A 86 -28.73 -25.21 -34.07
CA GLN A 86 -27.87 -24.12 -34.54
C GLN A 86 -27.99 -22.87 -33.67
N ALA A 87 -29.20 -22.57 -33.17
CA ALA A 87 -29.42 -21.48 -32.22
C ALA A 87 -28.57 -21.63 -30.96
N ALA A 88 -28.46 -22.85 -30.41
CA ALA A 88 -27.61 -23.16 -29.27
C ALA A 88 -26.09 -23.11 -29.55
N ARG A 89 -25.67 -22.84 -30.79
CA ARG A 89 -24.26 -22.68 -31.19
C ARG A 89 -23.88 -21.23 -31.48
N VAL A 90 -24.85 -20.30 -31.50
CA VAL A 90 -24.55 -18.87 -31.64
C VAL A 90 -24.03 -18.36 -30.30
N PRO A 91 -22.82 -17.79 -30.21
CA PRO A 91 -22.22 -17.42 -28.93
C PRO A 91 -22.78 -16.11 -28.34
N PHE A 92 -23.50 -15.33 -29.14
CA PHE A 92 -24.11 -14.04 -28.77
C PHE A 92 -25.64 -14.11 -28.83
N GLU A 93 -26.32 -13.21 -28.12
CA GLU A 93 -27.77 -13.07 -28.22
C GLU A 93 -28.15 -12.26 -29.46
N LEU A 94 -29.04 -12.81 -30.29
CA LEU A 94 -29.67 -12.06 -31.39
C LEU A 94 -30.63 -11.00 -30.82
N GLU A 95 -30.65 -9.81 -31.40
CA GLU A 95 -31.53 -8.71 -30.96
C GLU A 95 -32.14 -8.01 -32.18
N ASN A 96 -33.32 -7.39 -32.02
CA ASN A 96 -33.87 -6.53 -33.08
C ASN A 96 -32.98 -5.28 -33.23
N GLY A 97 -32.67 -4.87 -34.46
CA GLY A 97 -31.69 -3.82 -34.73
C GLY A 97 -30.26 -4.32 -34.96
N LEU A 98 -29.97 -5.60 -34.71
CA LEU A 98 -28.64 -6.15 -34.95
C LEU A 98 -28.39 -6.39 -36.44
N ALA A 99 -27.39 -5.73 -37.01
CA ALA A 99 -26.87 -6.04 -38.34
C ALA A 99 -26.13 -7.39 -38.33
N VAL A 100 -26.49 -8.29 -39.24
CA VAL A 100 -25.95 -9.66 -39.31
C VAL A 100 -25.68 -10.11 -40.73
N ARG A 101 -24.80 -11.09 -40.84
CA ARG A 101 -24.60 -11.93 -42.02
C ARG A 101 -25.07 -13.34 -41.69
N ALA A 102 -25.97 -13.89 -42.48
CA ALA A 102 -26.56 -15.22 -42.27
C ALA A 102 -26.37 -16.10 -43.51
N TRP A 103 -25.96 -17.35 -43.31
CA TRP A 103 -25.80 -18.35 -44.36
C TRP A 103 -26.74 -19.52 -44.13
N GLY A 104 -27.40 -19.99 -45.19
CA GLY A 104 -28.44 -21.00 -45.10
C GLY A 104 -28.92 -21.48 -46.48
N GLY A 105 -29.81 -22.46 -46.47
CA GLY A 105 -30.57 -22.82 -47.67
C GLY A 105 -31.90 -22.08 -47.71
N LEU A 106 -32.34 -21.65 -48.88
CA LEU A 106 -33.72 -21.19 -49.07
C LEU A 106 -34.67 -22.40 -49.10
N ASP A 107 -35.81 -22.26 -48.44
CA ASP A 107 -36.91 -23.22 -48.35
C ASP A 107 -38.21 -22.48 -48.71
N VAL A 108 -39.21 -23.21 -49.22
CA VAL A 108 -40.57 -22.67 -49.48
C VAL A 108 -41.56 -23.43 -48.62
N TYR A 109 -42.27 -22.70 -47.74
CA TYR A 109 -43.29 -23.25 -46.85
C TYR A 109 -44.60 -23.49 -47.62
N PRO A 110 -44.95 -24.75 -47.97
CA PRO A 110 -45.99 -25.02 -48.97
C PRO A 110 -47.39 -24.48 -48.65
N PRO A 111 -47.89 -24.48 -47.39
CA PRO A 111 -49.22 -23.96 -47.05
C PRO A 111 -49.43 -22.46 -47.32
N GLN A 112 -48.35 -21.68 -47.51
CA GLN A 112 -48.44 -20.24 -47.73
C GLN A 112 -47.67 -19.77 -48.98
N GLY A 113 -46.95 -20.66 -49.67
CA GLY A 113 -46.09 -20.31 -50.80
C GLY A 113 -44.94 -19.35 -50.45
N ALA A 114 -44.67 -19.12 -49.15
CA ALA A 114 -43.70 -18.16 -48.68
C ALA A 114 -42.30 -18.78 -48.64
N TYR A 115 -41.32 -18.11 -49.25
CA TYR A 115 -39.92 -18.49 -49.14
C TYR A 115 -39.30 -17.98 -47.84
N GLN A 116 -38.36 -18.75 -47.30
CA GLN A 116 -37.72 -18.52 -46.00
C GLN A 116 -36.27 -19.03 -46.01
N LEU A 117 -35.39 -18.37 -45.28
CA LEU A 117 -34.00 -18.78 -45.13
C LEU A 117 -33.85 -19.72 -43.92
N ILE A 118 -33.45 -20.96 -44.16
CA ILE A 118 -33.06 -21.91 -43.13
C ILE A 118 -31.60 -21.66 -42.76
N VAL A 119 -31.40 -20.82 -41.74
CA VAL A 119 -30.08 -20.36 -41.30
C VAL A 119 -29.30 -21.52 -40.67
N ARG A 120 -28.10 -21.75 -41.20
CA ARG A 120 -27.12 -22.71 -40.69
C ARG A 120 -26.02 -22.03 -39.88
N LYS A 121 -25.66 -20.79 -40.23
CA LYS A 121 -24.67 -19.96 -39.55
C LYS A 121 -25.13 -18.49 -39.55
N VAL A 122 -24.91 -17.78 -38.45
CA VAL A 122 -25.12 -16.32 -38.36
C VAL A 122 -23.94 -15.69 -37.63
N GLU A 123 -23.50 -14.55 -38.12
CA GLU A 123 -22.45 -13.71 -37.52
C GLU A 123 -22.95 -12.26 -37.48
N PRO A 124 -22.52 -11.44 -36.50
CA PRO A 124 -22.83 -10.02 -36.53
C PRO A 124 -21.98 -9.32 -37.61
N GLU A 125 -22.47 -8.19 -38.11
CA GLU A 125 -21.75 -7.38 -39.09
C GLU A 125 -20.80 -6.39 -38.39
N GLY A 126 -19.56 -6.26 -38.89
CA GLY A 126 -18.56 -5.32 -38.38
C GLY A 126 -17.93 -5.67 -37.02
N ILE A 127 -18.48 -6.62 -36.26
CA ILE A 127 -18.00 -7.03 -34.93
C ILE A 127 -17.89 -8.56 -34.85
N GLY A 128 -16.88 -9.07 -34.13
CA GLY A 128 -16.69 -10.51 -33.96
C GLY A 128 -17.80 -11.14 -33.08
N PRO A 129 -18.26 -12.37 -33.37
CA PRO A 129 -19.28 -13.06 -32.56
C PRO A 129 -18.95 -13.14 -31.06
N LEU A 130 -17.68 -13.42 -30.72
CA LEU A 130 -17.20 -13.49 -29.34
C LEU A 130 -17.07 -12.11 -28.69
N GLU A 131 -16.70 -11.08 -29.44
CA GLU A 131 -16.62 -9.70 -28.95
C GLU A 131 -18.02 -9.15 -28.60
N LEU A 132 -19.04 -9.45 -29.42
CA LEU A 132 -20.43 -9.10 -29.11
C LEU A 132 -20.93 -9.86 -27.86
N ALA A 133 -20.66 -11.16 -27.78
CA ALA A 133 -21.01 -11.99 -26.62
C ALA A 133 -20.36 -11.49 -25.32
N PHE A 134 -19.08 -11.09 -25.39
CA PHE A 134 -18.35 -10.50 -24.27
C PHE A 134 -19.03 -9.21 -23.80
N ARG A 135 -19.38 -8.29 -24.71
CA ARG A 135 -20.08 -7.04 -24.37
C ARG A 135 -21.43 -7.29 -23.72
N GLN A 136 -22.28 -8.12 -24.33
CA GLN A 136 -23.61 -8.45 -23.81
C GLN A 136 -23.55 -9.05 -22.38
N LEU A 137 -22.63 -9.99 -22.14
CA LEU A 137 -22.45 -10.57 -20.80
C LEU A 137 -21.83 -9.59 -19.81
N CYS A 138 -20.86 -8.78 -20.25
CA CYS A 138 -20.25 -7.72 -19.44
C CYS A 138 -21.28 -6.67 -19.00
N ASP A 139 -22.16 -6.21 -19.89
CA ASP A 139 -23.20 -5.24 -19.53
C ASP A 139 -24.27 -5.85 -18.61
N ARG A 140 -24.66 -7.12 -18.82
CA ARG A 140 -25.57 -7.84 -17.91
C ARG A 140 -25.00 -7.95 -16.50
N LEU A 141 -23.76 -8.41 -16.35
CA LEU A 141 -23.11 -8.57 -15.05
C LEU A 141 -22.79 -7.20 -14.40
N ARG A 142 -22.49 -6.17 -15.20
CA ARG A 142 -22.34 -4.79 -14.70
C ARG A 142 -23.66 -4.27 -14.11
N ALA A 143 -24.80 -4.54 -14.74
CA ALA A 143 -26.11 -4.17 -14.22
C ALA A 143 -26.48 -4.91 -12.91
N GLU A 144 -25.94 -6.11 -12.70
CA GLU A 144 -26.03 -6.85 -11.42
C GLU A 144 -25.02 -6.36 -10.34
N GLY A 145 -24.18 -5.35 -10.64
CA GLY A 145 -23.14 -4.86 -9.73
C GLY A 145 -21.93 -5.80 -9.60
N LEU A 146 -21.71 -6.74 -10.53
CA LEU A 146 -20.64 -7.73 -10.42
C LEU A 146 -19.21 -7.19 -10.57
N PHE A 147 -19.04 -5.89 -10.86
CA PHE A 147 -17.74 -5.23 -11.00
C PHE A 147 -17.56 -4.04 -10.04
N ASP A 148 -18.48 -3.86 -9.08
CA ASP A 148 -18.51 -2.69 -8.20
C ASP A 148 -17.22 -2.55 -7.36
N PRO A 149 -16.51 -1.40 -7.42
CA PRO A 149 -15.25 -1.19 -6.70
C PRO A 149 -15.38 -1.39 -5.18
N GLY A 150 -16.54 -1.03 -4.59
CA GLY A 150 -16.79 -1.16 -3.15
C GLY A 150 -16.84 -2.60 -2.63
N ARG A 151 -16.86 -3.60 -3.51
CA ARG A 151 -16.80 -5.03 -3.15
C ARG A 151 -15.38 -5.59 -3.21
N LYS A 152 -14.46 -4.92 -3.91
CA LYS A 152 -13.09 -5.40 -4.14
C LYS A 152 -12.29 -5.34 -2.85
N ARG A 153 -11.71 -6.46 -2.45
CA ARG A 153 -10.97 -6.63 -1.21
C ARG A 153 -9.53 -6.13 -1.36
N PRO A 154 -8.96 -5.49 -0.32
CA PRO A 154 -7.54 -5.16 -0.32
C PRO A 154 -6.69 -6.44 -0.30
N LEU A 155 -5.56 -6.42 -1.01
CA LEU A 155 -4.61 -7.52 -0.99
C LEU A 155 -3.88 -7.60 0.37
N PRO A 156 -3.58 -8.79 0.90
CA PRO A 156 -2.79 -8.95 2.11
C PRO A 156 -1.37 -8.39 1.89
N PRO A 157 -0.79 -7.60 2.80
CA PRO A 157 0.53 -7.00 2.59
C PRO A 157 1.68 -8.02 2.68
N PHE A 158 1.47 -9.13 3.40
CA PHE A 158 2.45 -10.20 3.61
C PHE A 158 1.74 -11.57 3.53
N PRO A 159 1.36 -12.03 2.33
CA PRO A 159 0.73 -13.33 2.19
C PRO A 159 1.71 -14.44 2.60
N SER A 160 1.20 -15.39 3.38
CA SER A 160 1.91 -16.59 3.84
C SER A 160 1.52 -17.81 3.02
N ARG A 161 0.28 -17.89 2.50
CA ARG A 161 -0.18 -18.99 1.66
C ARG A 161 -1.04 -18.50 0.50
N ILE A 162 -0.68 -18.89 -0.71
CA ILE A 162 -1.31 -18.45 -1.97
C ILE A 162 -1.72 -19.68 -2.77
N VAL A 163 -2.97 -19.71 -3.26
CA VAL A 163 -3.43 -20.77 -4.17
C VAL A 163 -3.41 -20.25 -5.60
N VAL A 164 -2.75 -20.97 -6.51
CA VAL A 164 -2.69 -20.67 -7.94
C VAL A 164 -3.64 -21.60 -8.70
N VAL A 165 -4.69 -21.02 -9.29
CA VAL A 165 -5.61 -21.67 -10.22
C VAL A 165 -5.07 -21.50 -11.64
N SER A 166 -4.47 -22.56 -12.17
CA SER A 166 -3.90 -22.60 -13.52
C SER A 166 -3.71 -24.05 -14.01
N SER A 167 -3.31 -24.20 -15.27
CA SER A 167 -2.83 -25.50 -15.77
C SER A 167 -1.47 -25.84 -15.11
N PRO A 168 -1.29 -27.04 -14.53
CA PRO A 168 -0.10 -27.39 -13.75
C PRO A 168 1.19 -27.49 -14.57
N THR A 169 1.11 -27.55 -15.91
CA THR A 169 2.27 -27.62 -16.83
C THR A 169 2.46 -26.36 -17.67
N GLY A 170 1.58 -25.36 -17.51
CA GLY A 170 1.59 -24.12 -18.31
C GLY A 170 2.85 -23.26 -18.11
N ALA A 171 3.03 -22.26 -18.98
CA ALA A 171 4.01 -21.20 -18.76
C ALA A 171 3.60 -20.32 -17.55
N ALA A 172 2.33 -19.89 -17.51
CA ALA A 172 1.78 -19.04 -16.47
C ALA A 172 2.09 -19.49 -15.03
N VAL A 173 1.92 -20.78 -14.71
CA VAL A 173 2.25 -21.29 -13.37
C VAL A 173 3.76 -21.27 -13.09
N ARG A 174 4.61 -21.54 -14.09
CA ARG A 174 6.08 -21.44 -13.96
C ARG A 174 6.54 -20.01 -13.77
N ASP A 175 5.91 -19.06 -14.47
CA ASP A 175 6.19 -17.63 -14.34
C ASP A 175 5.82 -17.14 -12.93
N ILE A 176 4.62 -17.47 -12.45
CA ILE A 176 4.16 -17.15 -11.08
C ILE A 176 5.10 -17.75 -10.02
N LEU A 177 5.46 -19.03 -10.15
CA LEU A 177 6.40 -19.69 -9.24
C LEU A 177 7.78 -19.01 -9.24
N THR A 178 8.29 -18.65 -10.43
CA THR A 178 9.60 -18.00 -10.58
C THR A 178 9.63 -16.60 -9.96
N ILE A 179 8.60 -15.79 -10.23
CA ILE A 179 8.44 -14.44 -9.66
C ILE A 179 8.28 -14.52 -8.15
N THR A 180 7.37 -15.35 -7.64
CA THR A 180 7.12 -15.41 -6.19
C THR A 180 8.31 -15.98 -5.43
N ALA A 181 8.96 -17.05 -5.91
CA ALA A 181 10.16 -17.58 -5.27
C ALA A 181 11.34 -16.57 -5.26
N ARG A 182 11.46 -15.72 -6.29
CA ARG A 182 12.48 -14.67 -6.35
C ARG A 182 12.16 -13.48 -5.42
N ARG A 183 10.89 -13.08 -5.36
CA ARG A 183 10.44 -11.81 -4.75
C ARG A 183 9.95 -11.97 -3.32
N TRP A 184 9.23 -13.04 -3.02
CA TRP A 184 8.68 -13.33 -1.70
C TRP A 184 8.74 -14.84 -1.38
N PRO A 185 9.95 -15.39 -1.13
CA PRO A 185 10.15 -16.82 -0.83
C PRO A 185 9.54 -17.29 0.50
N ALA A 186 8.93 -16.40 1.28
CA ALA A 186 8.23 -16.72 2.51
C ALA A 186 6.80 -17.25 2.29
N ALA A 187 6.22 -17.08 1.09
CA ALA A 187 4.91 -17.61 0.77
C ALA A 187 4.95 -19.09 0.33
N GLU A 188 4.08 -19.89 0.91
CA GLU A 188 3.73 -21.23 0.44
C GLU A 188 2.80 -21.13 -0.78
N ILE A 189 3.21 -21.72 -1.90
CA ILE A 189 2.38 -21.80 -3.12
C ILE A 189 1.73 -23.18 -3.21
N LEU A 190 0.40 -23.18 -3.28
CA LEU A 190 -0.41 -24.36 -3.58
C LEU A 190 -1.00 -24.24 -4.98
N ILE A 191 -1.05 -25.32 -5.75
CA ILE A 191 -1.62 -25.31 -7.10
C ILE A 191 -2.97 -26.02 -7.06
N ALA A 192 -4.03 -25.32 -7.49
CA ALA A 192 -5.35 -25.89 -7.76
C ALA A 192 -5.45 -26.10 -9.29
N PRO A 193 -5.22 -27.33 -9.79
CA PRO A 193 -5.10 -27.57 -11.22
C PRO A 193 -6.47 -27.42 -11.91
N ALA A 194 -6.50 -26.63 -12.98
CA ALA A 194 -7.66 -26.47 -13.86
C ALA A 194 -7.22 -26.37 -15.33
N LYS A 195 -8.04 -26.87 -16.26
CA LYS A 195 -7.87 -26.53 -17.68
C LYS A 195 -8.03 -25.03 -17.87
N ALA A 196 -7.13 -24.46 -18.67
CA ALA A 196 -7.08 -23.02 -18.91
C ALA A 196 -7.67 -22.61 -20.27
N GLN A 197 -8.15 -23.57 -21.08
CA GLN A 197 -8.83 -23.35 -22.36
C GLN A 197 -9.62 -24.60 -22.79
N GLY A 198 -10.57 -24.43 -23.71
CA GLY A 198 -11.39 -25.52 -24.27
C GLY A 198 -12.65 -25.86 -23.48
N GLN A 199 -13.45 -26.79 -24.01
CA GLN A 199 -14.76 -27.12 -23.47
C GLN A 199 -14.69 -27.63 -22.01
N GLY A 200 -15.47 -27.00 -21.12
CA GLY A 200 -15.52 -27.32 -19.69
C GLY A 200 -14.45 -26.63 -18.83
N ALA A 201 -13.50 -25.89 -19.43
CA ALA A 201 -12.45 -25.20 -18.69
C ALA A 201 -12.99 -24.18 -17.68
N ALA A 202 -14.02 -23.40 -18.03
CA ALA A 202 -14.65 -22.44 -17.11
C ALA A 202 -15.21 -23.11 -15.84
N GLY A 203 -15.83 -24.29 -15.97
CA GLY A 203 -16.32 -25.08 -14.84
C GLY A 203 -15.19 -25.61 -13.96
N GLU A 204 -14.07 -26.04 -14.55
CA GLU A 204 -12.88 -26.45 -13.79
C GLU A 204 -12.21 -25.28 -13.06
N VAL A 205 -12.10 -24.11 -13.69
CA VAL A 205 -11.58 -22.88 -13.06
C VAL A 205 -12.45 -22.46 -11.89
N ALA A 206 -13.78 -22.44 -12.06
CA ALA A 206 -14.72 -22.13 -10.99
C ALA A 206 -14.60 -23.12 -9.82
N ALA A 207 -14.58 -24.43 -10.10
CA ALA A 207 -14.42 -25.47 -9.08
C ALA A 207 -13.06 -25.41 -8.37
N ALA A 208 -12.00 -24.98 -9.05
CA ALA A 208 -10.67 -24.76 -8.47
C ALA A 208 -10.62 -23.52 -7.56
N ILE A 209 -11.33 -22.44 -7.89
CA ILE A 209 -11.51 -21.28 -7.01
C ILE A 209 -12.31 -21.68 -5.75
N GLU A 210 -13.38 -22.47 -5.91
CA GLU A 210 -14.12 -23.02 -4.75
C GLU A 210 -13.25 -23.94 -3.89
N LEU A 211 -12.39 -24.76 -4.51
CA LEU A 211 -11.44 -25.64 -3.80
C LEU A 211 -10.43 -24.82 -3.01
N ALA A 212 -9.88 -23.75 -3.60
CA ALA A 212 -8.97 -22.84 -2.91
C ALA A 212 -9.60 -22.25 -1.64
N ASN A 213 -10.89 -21.90 -1.70
CA ASN A 213 -11.67 -21.37 -0.57
C ASN A 213 -12.02 -22.42 0.51
N ARG A 214 -11.68 -23.70 0.31
CA ARG A 214 -11.76 -24.77 1.31
C ARG A 214 -10.41 -25.09 1.96
N VAL A 215 -9.30 -24.55 1.46
CA VAL A 215 -7.97 -24.73 2.06
C VAL A 215 -7.82 -23.77 3.23
N GLU A 216 -7.43 -24.30 4.38
CA GLU A 216 -7.24 -23.50 5.60
C GLU A 216 -6.03 -22.57 5.50
N GLY A 217 -6.16 -21.35 6.03
CA GLY A 217 -5.07 -20.37 6.10
C GLY A 217 -4.58 -19.82 4.76
N VAL A 218 -5.38 -19.87 3.69
CA VAL A 218 -5.09 -19.17 2.42
C VAL A 218 -5.32 -17.67 2.59
N ASP A 219 -4.39 -16.86 2.11
CA ASP A 219 -4.49 -15.39 2.16
C ASP A 219 -5.00 -14.77 0.85
N LEU A 220 -4.69 -15.37 -0.31
CA LEU A 220 -5.20 -14.95 -1.62
C LEU A 220 -5.21 -16.08 -2.67
N VAL A 221 -5.99 -15.89 -3.73
CA VAL A 221 -6.04 -16.77 -4.91
C VAL A 221 -5.52 -16.04 -6.14
N LEU A 222 -4.60 -16.65 -6.88
CA LEU A 222 -4.16 -16.22 -8.21
C LEU A 222 -4.90 -17.05 -9.27
N VAL A 223 -5.70 -16.42 -10.13
CA VAL A 223 -6.30 -17.05 -11.31
C VAL A 223 -5.50 -16.61 -12.54
N ALA A 224 -4.86 -17.54 -13.24
CA ALA A 224 -3.91 -17.17 -14.27
C ALA A 224 -3.84 -18.08 -15.50
N ARG A 225 -3.67 -17.45 -16.65
CA ARG A 225 -3.45 -18.06 -17.97
C ARG A 225 -2.52 -17.16 -18.78
N GLY A 226 -1.61 -17.76 -19.55
CA GLY A 226 -0.76 -17.00 -20.47
C GLY A 226 -1.56 -16.39 -21.64
N GLY A 227 -0.86 -15.71 -22.55
CA GLY A 227 -1.46 -15.19 -23.77
C GLY A 227 -1.98 -16.26 -24.74
N GLY A 228 -2.83 -15.84 -25.67
CA GLY A 228 -3.41 -16.65 -26.76
C GLY A 228 -4.52 -15.86 -27.45
N SER A 229 -5.33 -16.52 -28.26
CA SER A 229 -6.45 -15.83 -28.92
C SER A 229 -7.63 -15.62 -27.96
N LEU A 230 -8.63 -14.84 -28.40
CA LEU A 230 -9.87 -14.62 -27.64
C LEU A 230 -10.62 -15.93 -27.36
N GLU A 231 -10.54 -16.89 -28.30
CA GLU A 231 -11.06 -18.25 -28.16
C GLU A 231 -10.36 -19.02 -27.05
N ASP A 232 -9.03 -18.94 -26.96
CA ASP A 232 -8.29 -19.61 -25.89
C ASP A 232 -8.56 -19.00 -24.51
N LEU A 233 -8.78 -17.67 -24.46
CA LEU A 233 -9.12 -16.91 -23.25
C LEU A 233 -10.59 -17.09 -22.82
N TRP A 234 -11.45 -17.65 -23.68
CA TRP A 234 -12.90 -17.57 -23.52
C TRP A 234 -13.43 -18.16 -22.22
N ALA A 235 -12.77 -19.17 -21.67
CA ALA A 235 -13.12 -19.76 -20.37
C ALA A 235 -13.16 -18.74 -19.22
N PHE A 236 -12.37 -17.67 -19.29
CA PHE A 236 -12.33 -16.57 -18.31
C PHE A 236 -13.37 -15.47 -18.57
N ASN A 237 -14.08 -15.56 -19.70
CA ASN A 237 -15.23 -14.73 -20.02
C ASN A 237 -16.57 -15.38 -19.66
N GLU A 238 -16.59 -16.64 -19.23
CA GLU A 238 -17.84 -17.30 -18.83
C GLU A 238 -18.34 -16.85 -17.45
N GLU A 239 -19.67 -16.70 -17.35
CA GLU A 239 -20.37 -16.19 -16.15
C GLU A 239 -20.05 -16.99 -14.87
N VAL A 240 -19.85 -18.30 -15.00
CA VAL A 240 -19.54 -19.20 -13.88
C VAL A 240 -18.20 -18.84 -13.21
N VAL A 241 -17.20 -18.40 -13.97
CA VAL A 241 -15.90 -17.96 -13.43
C VAL A 241 -16.06 -16.61 -12.74
N ALA A 242 -16.76 -15.66 -13.37
CA ALA A 242 -17.03 -14.35 -12.77
C ALA A 242 -17.76 -14.48 -11.41
N ARG A 243 -18.79 -15.32 -11.33
CA ARG A 243 -19.52 -15.58 -10.08
C ARG A 243 -18.66 -16.32 -9.05
N ALA A 244 -17.83 -17.29 -9.45
CA ALA A 244 -16.91 -17.98 -8.54
C ALA A 244 -15.84 -17.05 -7.93
N ILE A 245 -15.30 -16.11 -8.72
CA ILE A 245 -14.37 -15.07 -8.25
C ILE A 245 -15.06 -14.19 -7.20
N VAL A 246 -16.26 -13.66 -7.50
CA VAL A 246 -17.03 -12.79 -6.59
C VAL A 246 -17.46 -13.52 -5.31
N ALA A 247 -17.77 -14.82 -5.41
CA ALA A 247 -18.15 -15.67 -4.27
C ALA A 247 -16.96 -16.17 -3.44
N SER A 248 -15.71 -15.92 -3.87
CA SER A 248 -14.50 -16.22 -3.08
C SER A 248 -14.57 -15.55 -1.70
N ARG A 249 -13.93 -16.14 -0.69
CA ARG A 249 -13.81 -15.61 0.67
C ARG A 249 -12.53 -14.80 0.87
N VAL A 250 -11.48 -15.16 0.15
CA VAL A 250 -10.18 -14.49 0.10
C VAL A 250 -10.08 -13.62 -1.16
N PRO A 251 -9.23 -12.57 -1.18
CA PRO A 251 -9.00 -11.78 -2.38
C PRO A 251 -8.51 -12.64 -3.55
N VAL A 252 -9.02 -12.35 -4.75
CA VAL A 252 -8.65 -12.99 -6.00
C VAL A 252 -7.92 -11.99 -6.90
N VAL A 253 -6.73 -12.37 -7.35
CA VAL A 253 -5.95 -11.62 -8.34
C VAL A 253 -6.01 -12.36 -9.67
N SER A 254 -6.45 -11.67 -10.72
CA SER A 254 -6.42 -12.20 -12.09
C SER A 254 -5.10 -11.86 -12.78
N GLY A 255 -4.56 -12.82 -13.52
CA GLY A 255 -3.36 -12.70 -14.35
C GLY A 255 -3.56 -13.46 -15.65
N VAL A 256 -4.56 -13.03 -16.43
CA VAL A 256 -5.04 -13.71 -17.63
C VAL A 256 -4.65 -12.91 -18.87
N GLY A 257 -3.91 -13.53 -19.79
CA GLY A 257 -3.51 -12.91 -21.06
C GLY A 257 -2.37 -11.88 -20.93
N HIS A 258 -2.45 -10.83 -21.75
CA HIS A 258 -1.57 -9.66 -21.77
C HIS A 258 -2.32 -8.35 -21.45
N GLU A 259 -1.62 -7.21 -21.48
CA GLU A 259 -2.14 -5.90 -21.12
C GLU A 259 -3.46 -5.54 -21.83
N THR A 260 -3.54 -5.83 -23.14
CA THR A 260 -4.72 -5.65 -24.01
C THR A 260 -5.87 -6.61 -23.75
N ASP A 261 -5.60 -7.75 -23.12
CA ASP A 261 -6.51 -8.88 -23.04
C ASP A 261 -7.39 -8.73 -21.80
N LEU A 262 -8.44 -7.92 -21.89
CA LEU A 262 -9.36 -7.69 -20.77
C LEU A 262 -10.45 -8.77 -20.76
N THR A 263 -10.50 -9.56 -19.69
CA THR A 263 -11.50 -10.62 -19.50
C THR A 263 -12.55 -10.26 -18.45
N ILE A 264 -13.68 -10.97 -18.44
CA ILE A 264 -14.70 -10.79 -17.39
C ILE A 264 -14.16 -11.22 -16.02
N ALA A 265 -13.28 -12.23 -15.97
CA ALA A 265 -12.54 -12.59 -14.76
C ALA A 265 -11.72 -11.42 -14.21
N ASP A 266 -11.04 -10.63 -15.05
CA ASP A 266 -10.28 -9.44 -14.61
C ASP A 266 -11.17 -8.35 -14.03
N LEU A 267 -12.36 -8.15 -14.62
CA LEU A 267 -13.35 -7.19 -14.14
C LEU A 267 -13.92 -7.60 -12.78
N ALA A 268 -14.19 -8.90 -12.60
CA ALA A 268 -14.71 -9.51 -11.38
C ALA A 268 -13.68 -9.58 -10.24
N ALA A 269 -12.39 -9.77 -10.56
CA ALA A 269 -11.31 -9.95 -9.59
C ALA A 269 -11.06 -8.70 -8.73
N ASP A 270 -10.55 -8.91 -7.52
CA ASP A 270 -10.21 -7.84 -6.59
C ASP A 270 -9.04 -7.00 -7.11
N ALA A 271 -8.10 -7.62 -7.83
CA ALA A 271 -7.05 -6.95 -8.58
C ALA A 271 -6.70 -7.66 -9.90
N ARG A 272 -6.16 -6.90 -10.87
CA ARG A 272 -5.68 -7.41 -12.17
C ARG A 272 -4.19 -7.14 -12.32
N GLY A 273 -3.41 -8.19 -12.57
CA GLY A 273 -2.10 -8.08 -13.20
C GLY A 273 -2.23 -8.22 -14.72
N PRO A 274 -1.46 -7.46 -15.52
CA PRO A 274 -1.57 -7.49 -16.99
C PRO A 274 -1.02 -8.78 -17.61
N THR A 275 -0.36 -9.64 -16.84
CA THR A 275 0.18 -10.96 -17.23
C THR A 275 0.22 -11.87 -16.00
N PRO A 276 0.42 -13.20 -16.14
CA PRO A 276 0.68 -14.08 -15.00
C PRO A 276 1.81 -13.59 -14.09
N SER A 277 2.92 -13.12 -14.67
CA SER A 277 4.05 -12.52 -13.95
C SER A 277 3.64 -11.24 -13.22
N GLY A 278 2.92 -10.34 -13.89
CA GLY A 278 2.43 -9.09 -13.30
C GLY A 278 1.43 -9.32 -12.18
N ALA A 279 0.63 -10.38 -12.25
CA ALA A 279 -0.29 -10.79 -11.18
C ALA A 279 0.47 -11.34 -9.97
N ALA A 280 1.53 -12.14 -10.18
CA ALA A 280 2.41 -12.57 -9.10
C ALA A 280 3.15 -11.39 -8.44
N GLU A 281 3.66 -10.43 -9.23
CA GLU A 281 4.25 -9.20 -8.69
C GLU A 281 3.23 -8.35 -7.93
N LEU A 282 1.99 -8.23 -8.40
CA LEU A 282 0.95 -7.50 -7.68
C LEU A 282 0.54 -8.19 -6.37
N ALA A 283 0.59 -9.51 -6.33
CA ALA A 283 0.15 -10.31 -5.18
C ALA A 283 1.16 -10.39 -4.03
N VAL A 284 2.47 -10.16 -4.25
CA VAL A 284 3.50 -10.35 -3.20
C VAL A 284 4.46 -9.16 -3.07
N PRO A 285 4.86 -8.79 -1.83
CA PRO A 285 5.84 -7.72 -1.60
C PRO A 285 7.26 -8.13 -2.00
N ASP A 286 8.19 -7.17 -2.08
CA ASP A 286 9.61 -7.47 -2.33
C ASP A 286 10.37 -7.70 -1.02
N ALA A 287 10.79 -8.94 -0.77
CA ALA A 287 11.57 -9.32 0.40
C ALA A 287 12.86 -8.50 0.54
N ARG A 288 13.49 -8.06 -0.57
CA ARG A 288 14.71 -7.24 -0.52
C ARG A 288 14.42 -5.83 -0.03
N GLU A 289 13.28 -5.24 -0.41
CA GLU A 289 12.85 -3.94 0.11
C GLU A 289 12.54 -4.04 1.61
N ILE A 290 11.81 -5.08 2.02
CA ILE A 290 11.47 -5.30 3.44
C ILE A 290 12.73 -5.51 4.28
N LEU A 291 13.67 -6.35 3.84
CA LEU A 291 14.96 -6.54 4.53
C LEU A 291 15.78 -5.26 4.60
N ALA A 292 15.92 -4.53 3.48
CA ALA A 292 16.67 -3.26 3.47
C ALA A 292 16.04 -2.20 4.41
N ARG A 293 14.71 -2.18 4.53
CA ARG A 293 14.01 -1.33 5.51
C ARG A 293 14.30 -1.76 6.95
N LEU A 294 14.25 -3.06 7.25
CA LEU A 294 14.57 -3.59 8.58
C LEU A 294 16.03 -3.28 8.98
N ASP A 295 16.99 -3.46 8.07
CA ASP A 295 18.40 -3.13 8.30
C ASP A 295 18.63 -1.63 8.51
N ALA A 296 17.94 -0.77 7.73
CA ALA A 296 17.98 0.67 7.91
C ALA A 296 17.38 1.10 9.27
N ASP A 297 16.30 0.44 9.71
CA ASP A 297 15.63 0.71 10.97
C ASP A 297 16.50 0.27 12.17
N ALA A 298 17.06 -0.94 12.12
CA ALA A 298 18.03 -1.44 13.09
C ALA A 298 19.26 -0.52 13.18
N SER A 299 19.78 -0.07 12.04
CA SER A 299 20.93 0.85 11.96
C SER A 299 20.63 2.27 12.49
N ARG A 300 19.37 2.74 12.40
CA ARG A 300 18.95 3.99 13.06
C ARG A 300 18.83 3.80 14.57
N MET A 301 18.22 2.70 15.00
CA MET A 301 18.05 2.37 16.43
C MET A 301 19.40 2.20 17.14
N GLY A 302 20.33 1.43 16.56
CA GLY A 302 21.67 1.21 17.13
C GLY A 302 22.47 2.51 17.31
N ARG A 303 22.41 3.42 16.33
CA ARG A 303 23.02 4.76 16.46
C ARG A 303 22.36 5.58 17.58
N ALA A 304 21.03 5.65 17.62
CA ALA A 304 20.30 6.39 18.65
C ALA A 304 20.61 5.88 20.07
N LEU A 305 20.69 4.56 20.27
CA LEU A 305 21.08 3.94 21.53
C LEU A 305 22.54 4.26 21.89
N THR A 306 23.45 4.23 20.92
CA THR A 306 24.87 4.54 21.13
C THR A 306 25.09 6.00 21.55
N THR A 307 24.46 6.96 20.85
CA THR A 307 24.47 8.38 21.22
C THR A 307 23.90 8.58 22.62
N ARG A 308 22.72 8.01 22.92
CA ARG A 308 22.09 8.11 24.24
C ARG A 308 22.96 7.54 25.36
N ALA A 309 23.70 6.46 25.11
CA ALA A 309 24.63 5.89 26.08
C ALA A 309 25.87 6.78 26.29
N ALA A 310 26.39 7.42 25.24
CA ALA A 310 27.48 8.39 25.34
C ALA A 310 27.04 9.64 26.13
N ASP A 311 25.89 10.22 25.79
CA ASP A 311 25.31 11.37 26.48
C ASP A 311 25.07 11.09 27.97
N ALA A 312 24.57 9.88 28.29
CA ALA A 312 24.36 9.45 29.67
C ALA A 312 25.69 9.33 30.44
N ARG A 313 26.74 8.76 29.84
CA ARG A 313 28.08 8.67 30.46
C ARG A 313 28.67 10.06 30.72
N ALA A 314 28.70 10.93 29.70
CA ALA A 314 29.21 12.29 29.82
C ALA A 314 28.43 13.11 30.88
N ARG A 315 27.12 12.87 31.01
CA ARG A 315 26.30 13.48 32.07
C ARG A 315 26.65 12.96 33.46
N VAL A 316 26.95 11.67 33.62
CA VAL A 316 27.38 11.09 34.91
C VAL A 316 28.76 11.62 35.31
N GLU A 317 29.70 11.63 34.38
CA GLU A 317 31.06 12.17 34.56
C GLU A 317 31.02 13.66 34.96
N SER A 318 30.29 14.49 34.21
CA SER A 318 30.10 15.91 34.56
C SER A 318 29.41 16.12 35.91
N LEU A 319 28.52 15.22 36.35
CA LEU A 319 27.91 15.28 37.69
C LEU A 319 28.90 14.87 38.79
N ALA A 320 29.79 13.90 38.53
CA ALA A 320 30.85 13.49 39.44
C ALA A 320 31.86 14.62 39.65
N ASP A 321 32.41 15.20 38.57
CA ASP A 321 33.34 16.35 38.65
C ASP A 321 32.76 17.52 39.45
N ARG A 322 31.48 17.80 39.24
CA ARG A 322 30.75 18.86 39.96
C ARG A 322 30.52 18.52 41.44
N ALA A 323 30.34 17.24 41.77
CA ALA A 323 30.23 16.78 43.15
C ALA A 323 31.59 16.90 43.86
N ASP A 324 32.68 16.43 43.26
CA ASP A 324 34.03 16.48 43.83
C ASP A 324 34.49 17.93 44.04
N LEU A 325 34.22 18.82 43.09
CA LEU A 325 34.50 20.26 43.22
C LEU A 325 33.63 20.91 44.32
N ALA A 326 32.38 20.48 44.49
CA ALA A 326 31.50 20.97 45.56
C ALA A 326 31.94 20.48 46.94
N VAL A 327 32.34 19.20 47.06
CA VAL A 327 32.89 18.60 48.29
C VAL A 327 34.21 19.26 48.67
N SER A 328 35.13 19.45 47.71
CA SER A 328 36.41 20.12 47.95
C SER A 328 36.20 21.54 48.49
N ARG A 329 35.38 22.34 47.80
CA ARG A 329 35.01 23.71 48.24
C ARG A 329 34.29 23.72 49.60
N LEU A 330 33.53 22.68 49.93
CA LEU A 330 32.91 22.56 51.26
C LEU A 330 33.97 22.28 52.32
N LEU A 331 34.90 21.35 52.08
CA LEU A 331 35.98 21.01 53.01
C LEU A 331 36.91 22.20 53.25
N ASP A 332 37.28 22.95 52.21
CA ASP A 332 38.14 24.13 52.34
C ASP A 332 37.46 25.21 53.18
N ARG A 333 36.20 25.54 52.93
CA ARG A 333 35.43 26.46 53.81
C ARG A 333 35.32 25.98 55.26
N ARG A 334 35.31 24.66 55.49
CA ARG A 334 35.31 24.09 56.86
C ARG A 334 36.70 24.19 57.50
N ARG A 335 37.77 23.99 56.75
CA ARG A 335 39.17 24.23 57.18
C ARG A 335 39.40 25.69 57.53
N ASP A 336 39.02 26.62 56.63
CA ASP A 336 39.14 28.06 56.85
C ASP A 336 38.38 28.51 58.10
N ARG A 337 37.15 28.02 58.29
CA ARG A 337 36.35 28.29 59.49
C ARG A 337 36.97 27.71 60.75
N LEU A 338 37.53 26.50 60.70
CA LEU A 338 38.22 25.88 61.83
C LEU A 338 39.47 26.69 62.20
N ALA A 339 40.28 27.08 61.21
CA ALA A 339 41.47 27.90 61.40
C ALA A 339 41.13 29.28 61.98
N ALA A 340 40.05 29.92 61.52
CA ALA A 340 39.57 31.18 62.08
C ALA A 340 39.12 31.05 63.55
N ILE A 341 38.39 29.96 63.90
CA ILE A 341 37.97 29.70 65.29
C ILE A 341 39.18 29.37 66.18
N ALA A 342 40.15 28.61 65.67
CA ALA A 342 41.39 28.32 66.39
C ALA A 342 42.20 29.61 66.66
N ALA A 343 42.38 30.46 65.65
CA ALA A 343 43.05 31.75 65.79
C ALA A 343 42.31 32.70 66.76
N GLN A 344 40.98 32.66 66.81
CA GLN A 344 40.19 33.38 67.83
C GLN A 344 40.43 32.83 69.24
N LEU A 345 40.46 31.51 69.42
CA LEU A 345 40.74 30.87 70.69
C LEU A 345 42.17 31.19 71.18
N ASP A 346 43.15 31.15 70.29
CA ASP A 346 44.54 31.53 70.57
C ASP A 346 44.65 33.02 70.94
N ALA A 347 43.97 33.91 70.22
CA ALA A 347 43.97 35.34 70.54
C ALA A 347 43.30 35.67 71.89
N LEU A 348 42.35 34.84 72.33
CA LEU A 348 41.69 34.92 73.64
C LEU A 348 42.42 34.13 74.74
N SER A 349 43.49 33.39 74.39
CA SER A 349 44.26 32.61 75.35
C SER A 349 45.03 33.55 76.31
N PRO A 350 44.89 33.38 77.64
CA PRO A 350 45.68 34.14 78.61
C PRO A 350 47.20 33.99 78.40
N LEU A 351 47.64 32.86 77.85
CA LEU A 351 49.05 32.64 77.48
C LEU A 351 49.48 33.52 76.32
N ALA A 352 48.65 33.71 75.29
CA ALA A 352 48.98 34.60 74.17
C ALA A 352 49.04 36.08 74.59
N VAL A 353 48.21 36.48 75.58
CA VAL A 353 48.29 37.81 76.20
C VAL A 353 49.62 37.96 76.96
N LEU A 354 50.01 36.98 77.77
CA LEU A 354 51.31 36.99 78.47
C LEU A 354 52.50 37.00 77.48
N SER A 355 52.44 36.22 76.41
CA SER A 355 53.47 36.19 75.35
C SER A 355 53.63 37.51 74.58
N ARG A 356 52.61 38.38 74.59
CA ARG A 356 52.68 39.72 73.98
C ARG A 356 53.32 40.78 74.90
N GLY A 357 53.92 40.37 76.02
CA GLY A 357 54.62 41.26 76.96
C GLY A 357 53.73 41.81 78.09
N TYR A 358 52.45 41.46 78.13
CA TYR A 358 51.61 41.73 79.30
C TYR A 358 51.98 40.77 80.44
N SER A 359 51.66 41.17 81.67
CA SER A 359 51.90 40.35 82.86
C SER A 359 50.63 40.22 83.70
N LEU A 360 50.47 39.09 84.36
CA LEU A 360 49.34 38.85 85.26
C LEU A 360 49.83 38.97 86.70
N THR A 361 49.52 40.09 87.34
CA THR A 361 49.83 40.34 88.75
C THR A 361 48.76 39.70 89.64
N GLN A 362 49.20 38.78 90.51
CA GLN A 362 48.37 38.16 91.54
C GLN A 362 49.00 38.44 92.91
N ARG A 363 48.22 38.43 93.99
CA ARG A 363 48.80 38.38 95.33
C ARG A 363 49.49 37.05 95.56
N ALA A 364 50.61 37.06 96.29
CA ALA A 364 51.45 35.88 96.48
C ALA A 364 50.91 34.87 97.51
N ASP A 365 49.94 35.29 98.34
CA ASP A 365 49.34 34.50 99.42
C ASP A 365 48.08 33.74 98.99
N ASP A 366 47.13 34.41 98.30
CA ASP A 366 45.84 33.82 97.89
C ASP A 366 45.66 33.67 96.37
N SER A 367 46.65 34.06 95.56
CA SER A 367 46.61 34.06 94.08
C SER A 367 45.47 34.91 93.47
N ARG A 368 44.83 35.80 94.23
CA ARG A 368 43.82 36.72 93.70
C ARG A 368 44.48 37.72 92.74
N ILE A 369 43.86 37.93 91.58
CA ILE A 369 44.35 38.89 90.57
C ILE A 369 44.22 40.32 91.13
N VAL A 370 45.31 41.07 91.10
CA VAL A 370 45.36 42.50 91.42
C VAL A 370 44.81 43.26 90.21
N ARG A 371 43.66 43.93 90.37
CA ARG A 371 43.00 44.68 89.28
C ARG A 371 42.98 46.18 89.53
N ALA A 372 42.99 46.60 90.78
CA ALA A 372 43.04 48.00 91.19
C ALA A 372 44.10 48.22 92.28
N ARG A 373 44.46 49.48 92.55
CA ARG A 373 45.50 49.84 93.54
C ARG A 373 45.15 49.35 94.95
N GLU A 374 43.86 49.26 95.25
CA GLU A 374 43.31 48.84 96.54
C GLU A 374 43.52 47.35 96.83
N ASP A 375 43.69 46.51 95.78
CA ASP A 375 43.94 45.07 95.90
C ASP A 375 45.35 44.74 96.43
N ALA A 376 46.30 45.69 96.38
CA ALA A 376 47.71 45.47 96.75
C ALA A 376 48.26 46.65 97.57
N ARG A 377 48.07 46.59 98.89
CA ARG A 377 48.54 47.63 99.84
C ARG A 377 50.06 47.58 100.04
N PRO A 378 50.71 48.68 100.45
CA PRO A 378 52.12 48.67 100.85
C PRO A 378 52.46 47.53 101.83
N GLY A 379 53.56 46.83 101.58
CA GLY A 379 53.97 45.62 102.27
C GLY A 379 53.47 44.30 101.66
N THR A 380 52.46 44.33 100.78
CA THR A 380 51.90 43.12 100.16
C THR A 380 52.92 42.48 99.20
N LEU A 381 53.09 41.16 99.28
CA LEU A 381 53.82 40.40 98.27
C LEU A 381 52.90 40.08 97.08
N ILE A 382 53.35 40.45 95.89
CA ILE A 382 52.68 40.17 94.62
C ILE A 382 53.55 39.24 93.77
N ARG A 383 52.92 38.28 93.12
CA ARG A 383 53.53 37.40 92.12
C ARG A 383 53.06 37.84 90.73
N THR A 384 53.99 38.35 89.93
CA THR A 384 53.75 38.80 88.57
C THR A 384 54.14 37.66 87.62
N ARG A 385 53.14 37.01 87.02
CA ARG A 385 53.36 35.95 86.03
C ARG A 385 53.65 36.58 84.66
N LEU A 386 54.69 36.09 84.01
CA LEU A 386 55.13 36.51 82.67
C LEU A 386 54.83 35.42 81.64
N ALA A 387 55.19 35.64 80.37
CA ALA A 387 55.15 34.63 79.31
C ALA A 387 55.85 33.32 79.73
N THR A 388 57.01 33.46 80.38
CA THR A 388 57.77 32.36 80.99
C THR A 388 58.16 32.73 82.42
N GLY A 389 57.84 31.85 83.37
CA GLY A 389 58.13 32.05 84.79
C GLY A 389 57.25 33.10 85.49
N SER A 390 57.68 33.50 86.69
CA SER A 390 57.01 34.51 87.52
C SER A 390 58.01 35.23 88.41
N VAL A 391 57.84 36.54 88.55
CA VAL A 391 58.60 37.39 89.48
C VAL A 391 57.81 37.53 90.78
N LEU A 392 58.51 37.56 91.92
CA LEU A 392 57.92 37.91 93.22
C LEU A 392 58.41 39.31 93.61
N SER A 393 57.49 40.23 93.86
CA SER A 393 57.77 41.62 94.21
C SER A 393 57.03 42.00 95.49
N ARG A 394 57.50 43.03 96.19
CA ARG A 394 56.81 43.64 97.34
C ARG A 394 56.33 45.02 96.92
N VAL A 395 55.09 45.37 97.25
CA VAL A 395 54.57 46.73 97.06
C VAL A 395 55.18 47.64 98.13
N GLU A 396 55.80 48.74 97.72
CA GLU A 396 56.32 49.77 98.62
C GLU A 396 55.29 50.92 98.77
N PRO A 397 55.35 51.74 99.84
CA PRO A 397 54.51 52.92 99.97
C PRO A 397 54.94 54.00 98.96
N ASP A 398 53.96 54.68 98.35
CA ASP A 398 54.21 55.65 97.29
C ASP A 398 55.14 56.79 97.74
N ALA A 399 56.26 56.95 97.03
CA ALA A 399 57.04 58.19 97.00
C ALA A 399 56.49 59.12 95.90
N GLU A 400 56.91 60.39 95.92
CA GLU A 400 56.37 61.49 95.10
C GLU A 400 56.16 61.21 93.60
N SER A 401 55.21 61.93 93.01
CA SER A 401 54.68 61.74 91.65
C SER A 401 55.73 61.50 90.57
N LEU A 402 55.63 60.36 89.90
CA LEU A 402 56.32 60.12 88.61
C LEU A 402 55.79 61.09 87.54
N PRO A 403 56.65 61.59 86.63
CA PRO A 403 56.22 62.45 85.53
C PRO A 403 55.36 61.67 84.53
N GLU A 404 54.33 62.31 83.97
CA GLU A 404 53.49 61.71 82.92
C GLU A 404 54.33 61.40 81.66
N PRO A 405 54.09 60.25 80.99
CA PRO A 405 54.74 59.94 79.74
C PRO A 405 54.20 60.82 78.60
N PRO A 406 55.01 61.12 77.56
CA PRO A 406 54.57 61.92 76.43
C PRO A 406 53.42 61.25 75.65
N THR A 407 52.46 62.07 75.22
CA THR A 407 51.30 61.67 74.42
C THR A 407 51.71 60.90 73.15
N PRO A 408 51.01 59.83 72.75
CA PRO A 408 51.33 59.09 71.53
C PRO A 408 51.16 59.97 70.29
N ALA A 409 52.11 59.89 69.36
CA ALA A 409 51.95 60.45 68.02
C ALA A 409 50.85 59.70 67.24
N GLU A 410 50.14 60.40 66.35
CA GLU A 410 49.13 59.80 65.49
C GLU A 410 49.71 58.65 64.62
N PRO A 411 48.92 57.60 64.35
CA PRO A 411 49.39 56.46 63.57
C PRO A 411 49.70 56.89 62.13
N ALA A 412 50.93 56.60 61.69
CA ALA A 412 51.31 56.78 60.29
C ALA A 412 50.45 55.89 59.38
N ASP A 413 49.88 56.51 58.33
CA ASP A 413 49.08 55.87 57.29
C ASP A 413 49.84 54.67 56.67
N PRO A 414 49.21 53.51 56.42
CA PRO A 414 49.91 52.33 55.91
C PRO A 414 50.54 52.62 54.53
N PRO A 415 51.73 52.08 54.24
CA PRO A 415 52.41 52.36 52.99
C PRO A 415 51.58 51.90 51.80
N ARG A 416 51.17 52.87 50.96
CA ARG A 416 50.56 52.57 49.65
C ARG A 416 51.51 51.69 48.84
N PRO A 417 51.04 50.64 48.15
CA PRO A 417 51.90 49.84 47.29
C PRO A 417 52.55 50.73 46.24
N SER A 418 53.88 50.72 46.21
CA SER A 418 54.66 51.52 45.28
C SER A 418 54.35 51.10 43.84
N ARG A 419 54.04 52.08 42.99
CA ARG A 419 54.05 51.87 41.54
C ARG A 419 55.45 51.46 41.13
N LEU A 420 55.67 50.19 40.81
CA LEU A 420 56.82 49.82 39.99
C LEU A 420 56.59 50.33 38.57
N ASP A 421 57.61 50.96 38.00
CA ASP A 421 57.48 51.65 36.73
C ASP A 421 57.14 50.72 35.57
N ARG A 422 56.22 51.21 34.73
CA ARG A 422 56.09 50.75 33.35
C ARG A 422 57.35 51.18 32.59
N ARG A 423 58.24 50.24 32.26
CA ARG A 423 59.09 50.37 31.06
C ARG A 423 58.39 49.71 29.87
N PRO A 424 58.45 50.30 28.66
CA PRO A 424 57.77 49.78 27.48
C PRO A 424 58.48 48.54 26.90
N ALA A 425 57.72 47.79 26.10
CA ALA A 425 58.17 46.56 25.44
C ALA A 425 59.17 46.81 24.29
N PRO A 426 59.84 45.74 23.85
CA PRO A 426 59.99 45.49 22.42
C PRO A 426 59.43 44.10 22.01
N GLY A 427 59.07 43.96 20.74
CA GLY A 427 58.90 42.65 20.10
C GLY A 427 57.47 42.13 19.97
N ALA A 428 56.70 42.69 19.04
CA ALA A 428 55.53 42.00 18.51
C ALA A 428 55.97 40.95 17.45
N ALA A 429 55.54 39.71 17.62
CA ALA A 429 55.54 38.69 16.57
C ALA A 429 54.13 38.11 16.48
N ALA A 430 53.54 38.13 15.28
CA ALA A 430 52.16 37.71 15.05
C ALA A 430 52.01 36.18 15.08
N PRO A 431 50.77 35.70 15.27
CA PRO A 431 50.19 34.86 14.21
C PRO A 431 48.86 35.41 13.67
N GLY A 432 48.54 35.00 12.44
CA GLY A 432 47.38 35.45 11.68
C GLY A 432 46.03 34.90 12.12
N PRO A 433 44.94 35.22 11.37
CA PRO A 433 43.58 35.00 11.83
C PRO A 433 43.11 33.56 11.64
N THR A 434 42.43 33.01 12.64
CA THR A 434 41.64 31.78 12.51
C THR A 434 40.16 32.03 12.78
N ASP A 435 39.41 31.76 11.71
CA ASP A 435 37.96 31.65 11.53
C ASP A 435 37.04 31.57 12.76
N ARG A 436 35.92 32.32 12.68
CA ARG A 436 34.70 32.05 13.45
C ARG A 436 33.72 31.28 12.56
N PRO A 437 33.31 30.04 12.91
CA PRO A 437 32.23 29.39 12.20
C PRO A 437 30.91 30.14 12.42
N ARG A 438 30.22 30.44 11.32
CA ARG A 438 28.91 31.10 11.31
C ARG A 438 27.84 30.21 11.93
N LYS A 439 26.87 30.80 12.63
CA LYS A 439 25.58 30.17 12.92
C LYS A 439 24.92 29.74 11.59
N PRO A 440 24.36 28.53 11.47
CA PRO A 440 23.53 28.18 10.31
C PRO A 440 22.23 28.99 10.36
N ARG A 441 21.92 29.71 9.28
CA ARG A 441 20.56 30.19 9.01
C ARG A 441 19.74 29.04 8.42
N ALA A 442 18.48 28.93 8.82
CA ALA A 442 17.55 27.95 8.26
C ALA A 442 17.30 28.19 6.76
N PRO A 443 17.01 27.14 5.96
CA PRO A 443 16.65 27.29 4.56
C PRO A 443 15.23 27.86 4.43
N SER A 444 15.10 28.99 3.75
CA SER A 444 13.81 29.48 3.24
C SER A 444 13.51 28.80 1.90
N GLY A 445 12.43 28.01 1.82
CA GLY A 445 12.04 27.38 0.56
C GLY A 445 10.67 26.70 0.59
N GLY A 446 9.72 27.30 -0.13
CA GLY A 446 8.73 26.54 -0.90
C GLY A 446 7.35 26.27 -0.29
N ALA A 447 6.35 26.82 -0.95
CA ALA A 447 5.03 26.22 -1.23
C ALA A 447 4.15 25.73 -0.05
N GLY A 448 3.06 26.46 0.18
CA GLY A 448 1.82 25.90 0.72
C GLY A 448 0.66 26.18 -0.24
N PRO A 449 -0.02 25.16 -0.80
CA PRO A 449 -1.36 25.31 -1.35
C PRO A 449 -2.39 25.23 -0.22
N SER A 450 -3.25 26.23 -0.12
CA SER A 450 -4.37 26.25 0.85
C SER A 450 -5.38 25.15 0.52
N ARG A 451 -5.68 24.29 1.51
CA ARG A 451 -6.83 23.38 1.45
C ARG A 451 -8.13 24.18 1.56
N THR A 452 -9.12 23.79 0.76
CA THR A 452 -10.53 24.11 0.96
C THR A 452 -11.13 23.17 2.00
N ASP A 453 -11.85 23.71 2.98
CA ASP A 453 -12.83 22.96 3.76
C ASP A 453 -14.15 22.86 2.97
N PRO A 454 -14.90 21.74 3.07
CA PRO A 454 -16.30 21.69 2.66
C PRO A 454 -17.21 22.10 3.83
N GLU A 455 -18.11 23.04 3.57
CA GLU A 455 -19.12 23.46 4.54
C GLU A 455 -20.14 22.34 4.86
N ARG A 456 -20.67 22.38 6.08
CA ARG A 456 -21.94 21.73 6.43
C ARG A 456 -23.10 22.65 6.03
N SER A 457 -24.04 22.14 5.26
CA SER A 457 -25.49 22.42 5.38
C SER A 457 -26.26 21.33 4.63
#